data_AF-A0A544ZIM6-F1
#
_entry.id   AF-A0A544ZIM6-F1
#
_cell.length_a   1.000
_cell.length_b   1.000
_cell.length_c   1.000
_cell.angle_alpha   90.00
_cell.angle_beta   90.00
_cell.angle_gamma   90.00
#
_symmetry.space_group_name_H-M   'P 1'
#
loop_
_entity.id
_entity.type
_entity.pdbx_description
1 polymer ?
#
loop_
_entity_poly.entity_id
_entity_poly.type
_entity_poly.pdbx_seq_one_letter_code
_entity_poly.pdbx_strand_id
1 'polypeptide(L)'
;QRLADHMVPAVFMLVDRLPMTVNGKLDRAALPAPTSDRAALSDAYIAPATDLERLLADTWRHVLDLDQVGVHDNFFELGGNSLLAVEIATEAANRSGLHIDLVDVYENPTVRLLAGKLADLPSTGDADVDG
;
A
#
# COMPACT_ATOMS: atom_id res chain seq x y z
N GLN A 1 -14.74 11.48 16.06
CA GLN A 1 -13.72 12.48 15.66
C GLN A 1 -12.65 11.70 14.91
N ARG A 2 -12.44 11.93 13.59
CA ARG A 2 -11.47 11.18 12.77
C ARG A 2 -10.12 11.90 12.80
N LEU A 3 -9.04 11.12 12.91
CA LEU A 3 -7.66 11.59 12.85
C LEU A 3 -7.28 11.89 11.39
N ALA A 4 -6.30 12.78 11.16
CA ALA A 4 -5.76 12.99 9.82
C ALA A 4 -5.06 11.70 9.33
N ASP A 5 -5.10 11.42 8.02
CA ASP A 5 -4.68 10.11 7.49
C ASP A 5 -3.19 9.79 7.75
N HIS A 6 -2.33 10.80 7.90
CA HIS A 6 -0.91 10.64 8.29
C HIS A 6 -0.69 10.38 9.79
N MET A 7 -1.74 10.45 10.60
CA MET A 7 -1.69 10.14 12.03
C MET A 7 -2.25 8.75 12.35
N VAL A 8 -2.67 8.00 11.33
CA VAL A 8 -3.14 6.62 11.48
C VAL A 8 -1.90 5.70 11.50
N PRO A 9 -1.65 4.97 12.61
CA PRO A 9 -0.53 4.04 12.70
C PRO A 9 -0.63 2.92 11.67
N ALA A 10 0.48 2.55 11.06
CA ALA A 10 0.55 1.45 10.11
C ALA A 10 0.36 0.05 10.76
N VAL A 11 0.58 -0.07 12.08
CA VAL A 11 0.47 -1.34 12.82
C VAL A 11 -0.13 -1.10 14.19
N PHE A 12 -1.08 -1.95 14.57
CA PHE A 12 -1.57 -2.08 15.94
C PHE A 12 -1.24 -3.48 16.47
N MET A 13 -0.63 -3.56 17.65
CA MET A 13 -0.29 -4.82 18.29
C MET A 13 -0.81 -4.86 19.72
N LEU A 14 -1.36 -6.01 20.11
CA LEU A 14 -1.77 -6.25 21.49
C LEU A 14 -0.52 -6.61 22.31
N VAL A 15 -0.31 -5.90 23.41
CA VAL A 15 0.74 -6.21 24.38
C VAL A 15 0.07 -6.48 25.71
N ASP A 16 0.34 -7.64 26.32
CA ASP A 16 -0.31 -8.05 27.58
C ASP A 16 -0.06 -7.08 28.74
N ARG A 17 1.11 -6.44 28.76
CA ARG A 17 1.44 -5.37 29.70
C ARG A 17 2.43 -4.39 29.08
N LEU A 18 2.16 -3.09 29.26
CA LEU A 18 3.11 -2.06 28.85
C LEU A 18 4.41 -2.18 29.65
N PRO A 19 5.58 -2.28 29.00
CA PRO A 19 6.86 -2.35 29.67
C PRO A 19 7.14 -1.01 30.36
N MET A 20 7.42 -1.06 31.66
CA MET A 20 7.71 0.12 32.46
C MET A 20 9.15 0.04 32.98
N THR A 21 9.85 1.16 32.99
CA THR A 21 11.10 1.36 33.71
C THR A 21 10.88 1.18 35.22
N VAL A 22 11.96 1.00 35.99
CA VAL A 22 11.93 0.92 37.45
C VAL A 22 11.27 2.13 38.14
N ASN A 23 11.21 3.28 37.45
CA ASN A 23 10.57 4.50 37.93
C ASN A 23 9.11 4.63 37.46
N GLY A 24 8.51 3.58 36.89
CA GLY A 24 7.11 3.56 36.46
C GLY A 24 6.81 4.32 35.16
N LYS A 25 7.83 4.78 34.42
CA LYS A 25 7.65 5.37 33.07
C LYS A 25 7.68 4.27 32.01
N LEU A 26 6.95 4.45 30.91
CA LEU A 26 7.00 3.55 29.75
C LEU A 26 8.44 3.39 29.26
N ASP A 27 8.91 2.16 29.19
CA ASP A 27 10.20 1.80 28.61
C ASP A 27 10.01 1.52 27.11
N ARG A 28 10.27 2.55 26.29
CA ARG A 28 10.11 2.44 24.83
C ARG A 28 11.10 1.48 24.19
N ALA A 29 12.28 1.28 24.78
CA ALA A 29 13.28 0.38 24.22
C ALA A 29 12.92 -1.08 24.47
N ALA A 30 12.13 -1.34 25.51
CA ALA A 30 11.60 -2.67 25.84
C ALA A 30 10.25 -2.96 25.18
N LEU A 31 9.68 -2.03 24.38
CA LEU A 31 8.52 -2.35 23.56
C LEU A 31 8.91 -3.47 22.57
N PRO A 32 8.06 -4.50 22.41
CA PRO A 32 8.31 -5.49 21.39
C PRO A 32 8.38 -4.77 20.03
N ALA A 33 9.35 -5.17 19.19
CA ALA A 33 9.39 -4.66 17.83
C ALA A 33 8.05 -5.00 17.14
N PRO A 34 7.45 -4.07 16.37
CA PRO A 34 6.28 -4.37 15.58
C PRO A 34 6.60 -5.57 14.70
N THR A 35 5.88 -6.66 14.89
CA THR A 35 6.12 -7.89 14.14
C THR A 35 5.59 -7.64 12.73
N SER A 36 6.48 -7.65 11.73
CA SER A 36 6.10 -7.63 10.31
C SER A 36 5.51 -8.98 9.85
N ASP A 37 4.94 -9.78 10.76
CA ASP A 37 4.38 -11.08 10.45
C ASP A 37 3.17 -10.88 9.55
N ARG A 38 3.43 -10.99 8.24
CA ARG A 38 2.48 -10.83 7.14
C ARG A 38 1.21 -11.64 7.35
N ALA A 39 1.33 -12.81 7.99
CA ALA A 39 0.23 -13.72 8.31
C ALA A 39 -0.78 -13.17 9.34
N ALA A 40 -0.38 -12.18 10.16
CA ALA A 40 -1.28 -11.50 11.11
C ALA A 40 -1.91 -10.23 10.53
N LEU A 41 -1.36 -9.70 9.42
CA LEU A 41 -1.76 -8.44 8.79
C LEU A 41 -2.59 -8.64 7.51
N SER A 42 -2.47 -9.77 6.81
CA SER A 42 -3.22 -10.01 5.58
C SER A 42 -4.48 -10.84 5.83
N ASP A 43 -5.62 -10.37 5.33
CA ASP A 43 -6.69 -11.27 4.89
C ASP A 43 -6.09 -12.37 3.99
N ALA A 44 -6.66 -13.57 3.98
CA ALA A 44 -6.12 -14.71 3.24
C ALA A 44 -5.69 -14.31 1.81
N TYR A 45 -4.47 -14.69 1.39
CA TYR A 45 -3.94 -14.32 0.07
C TYR A 45 -4.93 -14.67 -1.05
N ILE A 46 -5.30 -13.67 -1.84
CA ILE A 46 -6.12 -13.84 -3.05
C ILE A 46 -5.30 -13.35 -4.25
N ALA A 47 -5.17 -14.25 -5.24
CA ALA A 47 -4.41 -13.99 -6.45
C ALA A 47 -5.11 -12.96 -7.38
N PRO A 48 -4.34 -12.19 -8.16
CA PRO A 48 -4.86 -11.34 -9.24
C PRO A 48 -5.68 -12.11 -10.28
N ALA A 49 -6.89 -11.62 -10.57
CA ALA A 49 -7.80 -12.21 -11.55
C ALA A 49 -7.69 -11.53 -12.93
N THR A 50 -7.47 -10.21 -12.98
CA THR A 50 -7.38 -9.45 -14.24
C THR A 50 -5.93 -9.13 -14.64
N ASP A 51 -5.69 -8.77 -15.91
CA ASP A 51 -4.36 -8.36 -16.37
C ASP A 51 -3.88 -7.07 -15.69
N LEU A 52 -4.81 -6.15 -15.41
CA LEU A 52 -4.51 -4.93 -14.67
C LEU A 52 -4.12 -5.22 -13.21
N GLU A 53 -4.86 -6.11 -12.53
CA GLU A 53 -4.49 -6.56 -11.19
C GLU A 53 -3.13 -7.26 -11.18
N ARG A 54 -2.83 -8.09 -12.20
CA ARG A 54 -1.53 -8.77 -12.35
C ARG A 54 -0.39 -7.75 -12.51
N LEU A 55 -0.56 -6.79 -13.41
CA LEU A 55 0.42 -5.73 -13.64
C LEU A 55 0.70 -4.96 -12.35
N LEU A 56 -0.35 -4.50 -11.66
CA LEU A 56 -0.21 -3.74 -10.42
C LEU A 56 0.44 -4.57 -9.31
N ALA A 57 -0.02 -5.80 -9.08
CA ALA A 57 0.57 -6.68 -8.07
C ALA A 57 2.05 -6.97 -8.34
N ASP A 58 2.43 -7.19 -9.60
CA ASP A 58 3.83 -7.39 -9.98
C ASP A 58 4.65 -6.11 -9.78
N THR A 59 4.13 -4.94 -10.17
CA THR A 59 4.84 -3.67 -9.96
C THR A 59 5.04 -3.40 -8.47
N TRP A 60 4.03 -3.67 -7.63
CA TRP A 60 4.12 -3.52 -6.18
C TRP A 60 5.15 -4.48 -5.58
N ARG A 61 5.16 -5.75 -6.00
CA ARG A 61 6.18 -6.72 -5.59
C ARG A 61 7.60 -6.23 -5.86
N HIS A 62 7.84 -5.67 -7.05
CA HIS A 62 9.18 -5.18 -7.42
C HIS A 62 9.59 -3.95 -6.62
N VAL A 63 8.68 -2.98 -6.45
CA VAL A 63 9.00 -1.72 -5.75
C VAL A 63 9.10 -1.92 -4.23
N LEU A 64 8.26 -2.77 -3.65
CA LEU A 64 8.28 -3.08 -2.22
C LEU A 64 9.28 -4.17 -1.83
N ASP A 65 9.96 -4.78 -2.79
CA ASP A 65 10.85 -5.94 -2.60
C ASP A 65 10.16 -7.09 -1.87
N LEU A 66 9.00 -7.51 -2.38
CA LEU A 66 8.16 -8.56 -1.80
C LEU A 66 8.03 -9.78 -2.73
N ASP A 67 8.09 -10.97 -2.11
CA ASP A 67 7.88 -12.24 -2.80
C ASP A 67 6.46 -12.41 -3.35
N GLN A 68 5.47 -11.78 -2.73
CA GLN A 68 4.07 -11.93 -3.11
C GLN A 68 3.24 -10.76 -2.57
N VAL A 69 2.33 -10.26 -3.41
CA VAL A 69 1.32 -9.26 -3.09
C VAL A 69 -0.05 -9.82 -3.51
N GLY A 70 -0.97 -9.89 -2.57
CA GLY A 70 -2.38 -10.21 -2.78
C GLY A 70 -3.17 -8.99 -3.23
N VAL A 71 -4.30 -9.24 -3.88
CA VAL A 71 -5.17 -8.18 -4.41
C VAL A 71 -5.82 -7.27 -3.35
N HIS A 72 -5.89 -7.74 -2.11
CA HIS A 72 -6.45 -7.02 -0.96
C HIS A 72 -5.37 -6.49 -0.01
N ASP A 73 -4.10 -6.77 -0.28
CA ASP A 73 -3.03 -6.26 0.56
C ASP A 73 -2.96 -4.74 0.41
N ASN A 74 -2.95 -4.05 1.55
CA ASN A 74 -2.88 -2.59 1.58
C ASN A 74 -1.43 -2.14 1.37
N PHE A 75 -1.22 -1.26 0.37
CA PHE A 75 0.08 -0.72 0.01
C PHE A 75 0.86 -0.16 1.20
N PHE A 76 0.20 0.62 2.06
CA PHE A 76 0.85 1.29 3.19
C PHE A 76 1.11 0.33 4.35
N GLU A 77 0.26 -0.69 4.53
CA GLU A 77 0.49 -1.75 5.52
C GLU A 77 1.64 -2.67 5.09
N LEU A 78 1.88 -2.81 3.78
CA LEU A 78 3.04 -3.50 3.22
C LEU A 78 4.36 -2.70 3.33
N GLY A 79 4.35 -1.53 3.97
CA GLY A 79 5.53 -0.66 4.11
C GLY A 79 5.67 0.38 2.98
N GLY A 80 4.66 0.50 2.12
CA GLY A 80 4.56 1.55 1.11
C GLY A 80 4.53 2.96 1.72
N ASN A 81 5.08 3.91 0.99
CA ASN A 81 5.09 5.33 1.35
C ASN A 81 4.97 6.19 0.08
N SER A 82 4.96 7.52 0.23
CA SER A 82 4.77 8.44 -0.89
C SER A 82 5.84 8.33 -1.97
N LEU A 83 7.10 8.07 -1.61
CA LEU A 83 8.18 7.88 -2.58
C LEU A 83 7.97 6.59 -3.37
N LEU A 84 7.67 5.48 -2.67
CA LEU A 84 7.40 4.20 -3.31
C LEU A 84 6.13 4.23 -4.18
N ALA A 85 5.13 5.03 -3.81
CA ALA A 85 3.95 5.23 -4.64
C ALA A 85 4.29 5.96 -5.96
N VAL A 86 5.18 6.96 -5.91
CA VAL A 86 5.68 7.65 -7.11
C VAL A 86 6.51 6.69 -7.98
N GLU A 87 7.32 5.82 -7.36
CA GLU A 87 8.08 4.78 -8.07
C GLU A 87 7.15 3.78 -8.76
N ILE A 88 6.07 3.33 -8.11
CA ILE A 88 5.04 2.47 -8.73
C ILE A 88 4.39 3.16 -9.93
N ALA A 89 4.03 4.43 -9.80
CA ALA A 89 3.41 5.18 -10.90
C ALA A 89 4.36 5.28 -12.11
N THR A 90 5.65 5.53 -11.84
CA THR A 90 6.70 5.58 -12.86
C THR A 90 6.89 4.22 -13.53
N GLU A 91 6.97 3.14 -12.75
CA GLU A 91 7.17 1.79 -13.26
C GLU A 91 5.96 1.27 -14.03
N ALA A 92 4.73 1.56 -13.56
CA ALA A 92 3.51 1.23 -14.28
C ALA A 92 3.44 1.94 -15.64
N ALA A 93 3.81 3.23 -15.69
CA ALA A 93 3.88 3.99 -16.93
C ALA A 93 4.94 3.41 -17.89
N ASN A 94 6.12 3.06 -17.38
CA ASN A 94 7.18 2.46 -18.20
C ASN A 94 6.80 1.09 -18.76
N ARG A 95 6.13 0.24 -17.97
CA ARG A 95 5.79 -1.14 -18.37
C ARG A 95 4.57 -1.23 -19.29
N SER A 96 3.64 -0.27 -19.20
CA SER A 96 2.31 -0.41 -19.82
C SER A 96 1.71 0.88 -20.38
N GLY A 97 2.35 2.03 -20.18
CA GLY A 97 1.77 3.34 -20.47
C GLY A 97 0.68 3.77 -19.49
N LEU A 98 0.46 3.00 -18.42
CA LEU A 98 -0.55 3.30 -17.41
C LEU A 98 -0.10 4.44 -16.50
N HIS A 99 -0.85 5.54 -16.52
CA HIS A 99 -0.65 6.64 -15.59
C HIS A 99 -1.45 6.41 -14.30
N ILE A 100 -0.77 6.49 -13.17
CA ILE A 100 -1.37 6.34 -11.83
C ILE A 100 -1.10 7.62 -11.06
N ASP A 101 -2.15 8.30 -10.58
CA ASP A 101 -1.99 9.44 -9.70
C ASP A 101 -1.66 8.95 -8.28
N LEU A 102 -0.81 9.70 -7.56
CA LEU A 102 -0.54 9.46 -6.16
C LEU A 102 -1.84 9.50 -5.33
N VAL A 103 -2.76 10.40 -5.66
CA VAL A 103 -4.07 10.50 -4.98
C VAL A 103 -4.86 9.20 -5.12
N ASP A 104 -4.84 8.58 -6.31
CA ASP A 104 -5.55 7.32 -6.55
C ASP A 104 -4.98 6.18 -5.69
N VAL A 105 -3.65 6.12 -5.48
CA VAL A 105 -3.02 5.14 -4.60
C VAL A 105 -3.43 5.33 -3.14
N TYR A 106 -3.57 6.58 -2.69
CA TYR A 106 -4.04 6.88 -1.34
C TYR A 106 -5.51 6.54 -1.11
N GLU A 107 -6.38 6.89 -2.06
CA GLU A 107 -7.82 6.61 -1.97
C GLU A 107 -8.16 5.14 -2.19
N ASN A 108 -7.33 4.43 -2.98
CA ASN A 108 -7.54 3.03 -3.36
C ASN A 108 -6.31 2.20 -3.00
N PRO A 109 -6.03 1.99 -1.71
CA PRO A 109 -4.74 1.48 -1.25
C PRO A 109 -4.53 -0.02 -1.47
N THR A 110 -5.37 -0.70 -2.24
CA THR A 110 -5.21 -2.12 -2.59
C THR A 110 -5.20 -2.28 -4.09
N VAL A 111 -4.53 -3.33 -4.59
CA VAL A 111 -4.48 -3.65 -6.02
C VAL A 111 -5.88 -3.73 -6.63
N ARG A 112 -6.85 -4.35 -5.93
CA ARG A 112 -8.22 -4.48 -6.43
C ARG A 112 -8.94 -3.14 -6.55
N LEU A 113 -8.86 -2.30 -5.53
CA LEU A 113 -9.51 -1.00 -5.55
C LEU A 113 -8.88 -0.10 -6.63
N LEU A 114 -7.55 -0.09 -6.71
CA LEU A 114 -6.83 0.72 -7.70
C LEU A 114 -7.13 0.24 -9.12
N ALA A 115 -7.12 -1.07 -9.37
CA ALA A 115 -7.50 -1.64 -10.66
C ALA A 115 -8.93 -1.25 -11.05
N GLY A 116 -9.87 -1.30 -10.10
CA GLY A 116 -11.26 -0.88 -10.34
C GLY A 116 -11.35 0.60 -10.72
N LYS A 117 -10.69 1.47 -9.95
CA LYS A 117 -10.62 2.91 -10.23
C LYS A 117 -10.06 3.21 -11.62
N LEU A 118 -8.96 2.55 -12.00
CA LEU A 118 -8.28 2.75 -13.28
C LEU A 118 -9.08 2.17 -14.46
N ALA A 119 -9.85 1.11 -14.25
CA ALA A 119 -10.75 0.56 -15.26
C ALA A 119 -11.96 1.48 -15.53
N ASP A 120 -12.40 2.23 -14.52
CA ASP A 120 -13.51 3.19 -14.64
C ASP A 120 -13.09 4.55 -15.24
N LEU A 121 -11.79 4.86 -15.26
CA LEU A 121 -11.30 6.06 -15.93
C LEU A 121 -11.46 5.90 -17.45
N PRO A 122 -12.11 6.85 -18.14
CA PRO A 122 -12.06 6.88 -19.59
C PRO A 122 -10.57 6.96 -19.97
N SER A 123 -10.15 6.15 -20.94
CA SER A 123 -8.79 6.17 -21.48
C SER A 123 -8.49 7.59 -21.94
N THR A 124 -7.84 8.40 -21.10
CA THR A 124 -7.38 9.75 -21.44
C THR A 124 -6.17 9.60 -22.35
N GLY A 125 -6.46 9.22 -23.59
CA GLY A 125 -5.58 9.17 -24.73
C GLY A 125 -6.32 9.83 -25.89
N ASP A 126 -6.60 11.13 -25.73
CA ASP A 126 -6.88 12.10 -26.79
C ASP A 126 -7.01 13.47 -26.11
N ALA A 127 -5.87 14.00 -25.67
CA ALA A 127 -5.76 15.46 -25.54
C ALA A 127 -5.37 15.96 -26.94
N ASP A 128 -6.37 16.52 -27.61
CA ASP A 128 -6.35 17.13 -28.92
C ASP A 128 -5.01 17.80 -29.29
N VAL A 129 -4.52 17.36 -30.45
CA VAL A 129 -3.73 18.17 -31.36
C VAL A 129 -4.67 19.23 -31.96
N ASP A 130 -4.58 20.46 -31.47
CA ASP A 130 -5.12 21.66 -32.15
C ASP A 130 -4.40 22.88 -31.53
N GLY A 131 -3.68 23.76 -32.21
CA GLY A 131 -3.33 23.97 -33.61
C GLY A 131 -2.36 25.17 -33.67
#